data_AF-A0A6A4Z736-F1
#
_entry.id   AF-A0A6A4Z736-F1
#
_cell.length_a   1.000
_cell.length_b   1.000
_cell.length_c   1.000
_cell.angle_alpha   90.00
_cell.angle_beta   90.00
_cell.angle_gamma   90.00
#
_symmetry.space_group_name_H-M   'P 1'
#
loop_
_entity.id
_entity.type
_entity.pdbx_description
1 polymer ?
#
loop_
_entity_poly.entity_id
_entity_poly.type
_entity_poly.pdbx_seq_one_letter_code
_entity_poly.pdbx_strand_id
1 'polypeptide(L)'
;MATPTKPAKWNRELEIEFIALVRTVARVPRFRAAGGKSLRAEGWRDVLKSMHAREPSIKSKDQLSNKWKRLKTDYTDYHFLVTCSGYGDGFLDEHWLSLDAARSGKSKLARFRDEPFEHYDAMAVVVGDALATAGALTGIDDVFGGDGGVLGERPGDGNDGDDAEPPFAHIDEINERDV
;
A
#
# COMPACT_ATOMS: atom_id res chain seq x y z
N MET A 1 -17.50 -9.70 23.42
CA MET A 1 -16.07 -9.48 23.67
C MET A 1 -15.32 -9.71 22.35
N ALA A 2 -14.87 -8.65 21.69
CA ALA A 2 -14.10 -8.78 20.44
C ALA A 2 -12.67 -9.22 20.80
N THR A 3 -12.27 -10.41 20.36
CA THR A 3 -10.90 -10.88 20.51
C THR A 3 -9.96 -9.92 19.77
N PRO A 4 -8.86 -9.45 20.41
CA PRO A 4 -7.90 -8.60 19.73
C PRO A 4 -7.32 -9.37 18.54
N THR A 5 -7.58 -8.87 17.34
CA THR A 5 -7.08 -9.48 16.11
C THR A 5 -5.57 -9.31 16.11
N LYS A 6 -4.83 -10.42 16.28
CA LYS A 6 -3.37 -10.41 16.17
C LYS A 6 -2.99 -9.75 14.83
N PRO A 7 -2.05 -8.80 14.82
CA PRO A 7 -1.59 -8.18 13.58
C PRO A 7 -1.02 -9.26 12.66
N ALA A 8 -1.26 -9.12 11.36
CA ALA A 8 -0.77 -10.06 10.37
C ALA A 8 0.77 -10.16 10.45
N LYS A 9 1.30 -11.38 10.37
CA LYS A 9 2.75 -11.61 10.40
C LYS A 9 3.32 -11.35 9.01
N TRP A 10 3.90 -10.19 8.83
CA TRP A 10 4.61 -9.86 7.60
C TRP A 10 6.08 -10.26 7.72
N ASN A 11 6.59 -10.97 6.71
CA ASN A 11 8.02 -11.20 6.53
C ASN A 11 8.42 -10.74 5.12
N ARG A 12 9.73 -10.69 4.86
CA ARG A 12 10.27 -10.19 3.60
C ARG A 12 9.72 -10.93 2.38
N GLU A 13 9.68 -12.26 2.43
CA GLU A 13 9.19 -13.09 1.33
C GLU A 13 7.72 -12.80 1.00
N LEU A 14 6.87 -12.71 2.03
CA LEU A 14 5.45 -12.41 1.90
C LEU A 14 5.21 -11.00 1.35
N GLU A 15 6.07 -10.04 1.70
CA GLU A 15 6.02 -8.68 1.15
C GLU A 15 6.43 -8.63 -0.32
N ILE A 16 7.45 -9.38 -0.73
CA ILE A 16 7.85 -9.52 -2.13
C ILE A 16 6.72 -10.17 -2.95
N GLU A 17 6.14 -11.27 -2.44
CA GLU A 17 4.98 -11.93 -3.06
C GLU A 17 3.81 -10.95 -3.19
N PHE A 18 3.52 -10.19 -2.14
CA PHE A 18 2.48 -9.17 -2.15
C PHE A 18 2.72 -8.09 -3.22
N ILE A 19 3.93 -7.55 -3.34
CA ILE A 19 4.28 -6.55 -4.36
C ILE A 19 4.10 -7.13 -5.78
N ALA A 20 4.59 -8.35 -6.01
CA ALA A 20 4.47 -9.04 -7.29
C ALA A 20 3.00 -9.33 -7.67
N LEU A 21 2.18 -9.69 -6.68
CA LEU A 21 0.76 -9.94 -6.86
C LEU A 21 0.00 -8.64 -7.17
N VAL A 22 0.26 -7.57 -6.43
CA VAL A 22 -0.32 -6.24 -6.70
C VAL A 22 0.02 -5.78 -8.12
N ARG A 23 1.26 -5.97 -8.56
CA ARG A 23 1.69 -5.69 -9.95
C ARG A 23 0.87 -6.50 -10.95
N THR A 24 0.72 -7.81 -10.72
CA THR A 24 0.01 -8.71 -11.63
C THR A 24 -1.47 -8.31 -11.76
N VAL A 25 -2.14 -8.06 -10.63
CA VAL A 25 -3.54 -7.64 -10.60
C VAL A 25 -3.72 -6.27 -11.26
N ALA A 26 -2.77 -5.36 -11.10
CA ALA A 26 -2.79 -4.03 -11.72
C ALA A 26 -2.76 -4.05 -13.26
N ARG A 27 -2.28 -5.13 -13.88
CA ARG A 27 -2.28 -5.27 -15.35
C ARG A 27 -3.68 -5.48 -15.92
N VAL A 28 -4.65 -5.85 -15.08
CA VAL A 28 -6.05 -6.04 -15.50
C VAL A 28 -6.78 -4.69 -15.45
N PRO A 29 -7.23 -4.11 -16.58
CA PRO A 29 -7.76 -2.74 -16.60
C PRO A 29 -8.97 -2.52 -15.69
N ARG A 30 -9.90 -3.49 -15.60
CA ARG A 30 -11.08 -3.42 -14.71
C ARG A 30 -10.73 -3.32 -13.22
N PHE A 31 -9.55 -3.78 -12.83
CA PHE A 31 -9.11 -3.77 -11.44
C PHE A 31 -8.38 -2.48 -11.05
N ARG A 32 -8.15 -1.55 -12.00
CA ARG A 32 -7.47 -0.28 -11.74
C ARG A 32 -8.45 0.81 -11.34
N ALA A 33 -8.15 1.52 -10.25
CA ALA A 33 -8.91 2.70 -9.86
C ALA A 33 -8.75 3.82 -10.91
N ALA A 34 -9.71 4.73 -10.96
CA ALA A 34 -9.61 5.94 -11.79
C ALA A 34 -8.33 6.72 -11.41
N GLY A 35 -7.62 7.21 -12.41
CA GLY A 35 -6.31 7.87 -12.23
C GLY A 35 -5.15 6.91 -11.97
N GLY A 36 -5.37 5.58 -11.98
CA GLY A 36 -4.30 4.59 -11.95
C GLY A 36 -3.52 4.51 -10.65
N LYS A 37 -3.87 5.22 -9.57
CA LYS A 37 -3.05 5.31 -8.33
C LYS A 37 -3.17 4.13 -7.37
N SER A 38 -4.19 3.28 -7.56
CA SER A 38 -4.56 2.18 -6.67
C SER A 38 -5.40 1.12 -7.41
N LEU A 39 -5.64 -0.01 -6.77
CA LEU A 39 -6.60 -1.01 -7.22
C LEU A 39 -8.04 -0.62 -6.79
N ARG A 40 -9.03 -1.04 -7.58
CA ARG A 40 -10.46 -1.03 -7.18
C ARG A 40 -10.71 -2.10 -6.11
N ALA A 41 -11.89 -2.06 -5.51
CA ALA A 41 -12.32 -3.06 -4.53
C ALA A 41 -12.21 -4.51 -5.07
N GLU A 42 -12.56 -4.75 -6.33
CA GLU A 42 -12.38 -6.05 -6.98
C GLU A 42 -10.92 -6.50 -7.05
N GLY A 43 -10.01 -5.63 -7.49
CA GLY A 43 -8.59 -5.96 -7.53
C GLY A 43 -8.04 -6.26 -6.14
N TRP A 44 -8.41 -5.47 -5.13
CA TRP A 44 -8.01 -5.75 -3.76
C TRP A 44 -8.59 -7.05 -3.20
N ARG A 45 -9.81 -7.44 -3.60
CA ARG A 45 -10.39 -8.74 -3.23
C ARG A 45 -9.60 -9.90 -3.83
N ASP A 46 -9.16 -9.76 -5.08
CA ASP A 46 -8.34 -10.77 -5.74
C ASP A 46 -6.97 -10.92 -5.06
N VAL A 47 -6.33 -9.79 -4.72
CA VAL A 47 -5.09 -9.79 -3.93
C VAL A 47 -5.32 -10.43 -2.56
N LEU A 48 -6.42 -10.10 -1.87
CA LEU A 48 -6.76 -10.67 -0.57
C LEU A 48 -6.93 -12.18 -0.62
N LYS A 49 -7.64 -12.70 -1.63
CA LYS A 49 -7.84 -14.14 -1.80
C LYS A 49 -6.50 -14.88 -1.88
N SER A 50 -5.59 -14.39 -2.70
CA SER A 50 -4.27 -15.01 -2.89
C SER A 50 -3.38 -14.86 -1.65
N MET A 51 -3.36 -13.69 -1.01
CA MET A 51 -2.57 -13.46 0.20
C MET A 51 -3.10 -14.24 1.41
N HIS A 52 -4.42 -14.36 1.57
CA HIS A 52 -5.04 -15.12 2.66
C HIS A 52 -4.74 -16.63 2.55
N ALA A 53 -4.67 -17.16 1.32
CA ALA A 53 -4.28 -18.55 1.09
C ALA A 53 -2.82 -18.83 1.50
N ARG A 54 -1.94 -17.81 1.44
CA ARG A 54 -0.55 -17.90 1.90
C ARG A 54 -0.41 -17.66 3.39
N GLU A 55 -1.08 -16.64 3.91
CA GLU A 55 -1.00 -16.20 5.30
C GLU A 55 -2.42 -15.89 5.82
N PRO A 56 -3.06 -16.85 6.52
CA PRO A 56 -4.43 -16.71 7.00
C PRO A 56 -4.66 -15.56 8.00
N SER A 57 -3.59 -14.99 8.58
CA SER A 57 -3.70 -13.80 9.44
C SER A 57 -4.00 -12.50 8.67
N ILE A 58 -3.82 -12.48 7.34
CA ILE A 58 -4.27 -11.41 6.47
C ILE A 58 -5.76 -11.61 6.19
N LYS A 59 -6.61 -10.79 6.83
CA LYS A 59 -8.07 -11.00 6.83
C LYS A 59 -8.85 -9.93 6.10
N SER A 60 -8.24 -8.78 5.80
CA SER A 60 -8.96 -7.67 5.20
C SER A 60 -8.18 -6.97 4.10
N LYS A 61 -8.94 -6.39 3.18
CA LYS A 61 -8.44 -5.46 2.18
C LYS A 61 -7.75 -4.25 2.83
N ASP A 62 -8.24 -3.77 3.97
CA ASP A 62 -7.66 -2.60 4.64
C ASP A 62 -6.23 -2.87 5.12
N GLN A 63 -5.95 -4.07 5.64
CA GLN A 63 -4.59 -4.48 6.00
C GLN A 63 -3.66 -4.41 4.78
N LEU A 64 -4.09 -4.94 3.64
CA LEU A 64 -3.32 -4.93 2.39
C LEU A 64 -3.13 -3.52 1.84
N SER A 65 -4.20 -2.73 1.76
CA SER A 65 -4.12 -1.38 1.22
C SER A 65 -3.26 -0.45 2.07
N ASN A 66 -3.30 -0.60 3.41
CA ASN A 66 -2.44 0.14 4.31
C ASN A 66 -0.97 -0.33 4.20
N LYS A 67 -0.72 -1.64 4.04
CA LYS A 67 0.63 -2.15 3.80
C LYS A 67 1.18 -1.62 2.46
N TRP A 68 0.37 -1.61 1.41
CA TRP A 68 0.74 -1.05 0.11
C TRP A 68 1.08 0.44 0.18
N LYS A 69 0.27 1.22 0.91
CA LYS A 69 0.56 2.65 1.13
C LYS A 69 1.93 2.83 1.81
N ARG A 70 2.21 2.07 2.87
CA ARG A 70 3.50 2.13 3.59
C ARG A 70 4.68 1.78 2.67
N LEU A 71 4.58 0.68 1.92
CA LEU A 71 5.62 0.27 0.97
C LEU A 71 5.89 1.32 -0.10
N LYS A 72 4.85 2.00 -0.61
CA LYS A 72 5.03 3.12 -1.54
C LYS A 72 5.74 4.30 -0.89
N THR A 73 5.38 4.68 0.32
CA THR A 73 6.06 5.76 1.05
C THR A 73 7.53 5.41 1.32
N ASP A 74 7.81 4.21 1.81
CA ASP A 74 9.18 3.74 2.05
C ASP A 74 10.00 3.71 0.76
N TYR A 75 9.39 3.27 -0.36
CA TYR A 75 10.03 3.33 -1.68
C TYR A 75 10.36 4.76 -2.10
N THR A 76 9.41 5.71 -2.03
CA THR A 76 9.65 7.11 -2.39
C THR A 76 10.75 7.74 -1.54
N ASP A 77 10.72 7.50 -0.24
CA ASP A 77 11.71 8.02 0.71
C ASP A 77 13.10 7.46 0.42
N TYR A 78 13.20 6.16 0.20
CA TYR A 78 14.46 5.50 -0.10
C TYR A 78 14.98 5.84 -1.50
N HIS A 79 14.10 5.94 -2.50
CA HIS A 79 14.46 6.35 -3.85
C HIS A 79 15.07 7.75 -3.86
N PHE A 80 14.47 8.70 -3.14
CA PHE A 80 15.02 10.03 -2.96
C PHE A 80 16.45 9.97 -2.37
N LEU A 81 16.65 9.17 -1.32
CA LEU A 81 17.98 9.01 -0.70
C LEU A 81 19.01 8.49 -1.69
N VAL A 82 18.68 7.46 -2.47
CA VAL A 82 19.56 6.91 -3.52
C VAL A 82 19.99 7.96 -4.54
N THR A 83 19.18 8.99 -4.76
CA THR A 83 19.53 10.11 -5.67
C THR A 83 20.36 11.22 -5.01
N CYS A 84 20.54 11.23 -3.69
CA CYS A 84 21.34 12.24 -2.99
C CYS A 84 22.84 11.91 -3.00
N SER A 85 23.68 12.92 -3.25
CA SER A 85 25.15 12.78 -3.17
C SER A 85 25.59 12.43 -1.75
N GLY A 86 26.37 11.36 -1.58
CA GLY A 86 26.83 10.86 -0.27
C GLY A 86 25.96 9.76 0.34
N TYR A 87 24.85 9.40 -0.30
CA TYR A 87 24.14 8.16 0.03
C TYR A 87 24.96 6.94 -0.40
N GLY A 88 24.93 5.85 0.39
CA GLY A 88 25.77 4.66 0.18
C GLY A 88 27.16 4.76 0.80
N ASP A 89 27.89 5.86 0.52
CA ASP A 89 29.19 6.16 1.14
C ASP A 89 29.05 6.74 2.56
N GLY A 90 27.82 7.11 2.93
CA GLY A 90 27.44 7.58 4.26
C GLY A 90 27.36 9.10 4.35
N PHE A 91 26.24 9.59 4.89
CA PHE A 91 26.14 10.98 5.34
C PHE A 91 26.76 11.16 6.73
N LEU A 92 27.28 12.36 7.01
CA LEU A 92 27.56 12.80 8.37
C LEU A 92 26.26 12.85 9.19
N ASP A 93 26.33 12.61 10.50
CA ASP A 93 25.16 12.62 11.39
C ASP A 93 24.40 13.96 11.33
N GLU A 94 25.11 15.08 11.19
CA GLU A 94 24.52 16.41 11.04
C GLU A 94 23.68 16.55 9.75
N HIS A 95 24.10 15.90 8.67
CA HIS A 95 23.36 15.89 7.40
C HIS A 95 22.09 15.04 7.48
N TRP A 96 22.13 13.91 8.18
CA TRP A 96 20.94 13.11 8.47
C TRP A 96 19.90 13.91 9.27
N LEU A 97 20.35 14.62 10.32
CA LEU A 97 19.48 15.47 11.13
C LEU A 97 18.88 16.62 10.31
N SER A 98 19.68 17.23 9.41
CA SER A 98 19.21 18.27 8.51
C SER A 98 18.15 17.75 7.53
N LEU A 99 18.36 16.57 6.93
CA LEU A 99 17.40 15.91 6.04
C LEU A 99 16.07 15.59 6.75
N ASP A 100 16.14 15.04 7.96
CA ASP A 100 14.95 14.71 8.76
C ASP A 100 14.20 15.99 9.18
N ALA A 101 14.91 17.04 9.57
CA ALA A 101 14.33 18.34 9.93
C ALA A 101 13.66 19.01 8.72
N ALA A 102 14.29 18.98 7.54
CA ALA A 102 13.74 19.53 6.31
C ALA A 102 12.42 18.85 5.90
N ARG A 103 12.29 17.55 6.18
CA ARG A 103 11.06 16.77 5.93
C ARG A 103 10.00 16.89 7.02
N SER A 104 10.19 17.79 7.99
CA SER A 104 9.19 18.21 8.99
C SER A 104 8.51 17.02 9.70
N GLY A 105 9.29 15.96 10.01
CA GLY A 105 8.80 14.79 10.74
C GLY A 105 7.85 13.85 9.97
N LYS A 106 7.55 14.13 8.69
CA LYS A 106 6.70 13.25 7.85
C LYS A 106 7.40 11.96 7.45
N SER A 107 8.72 12.01 7.29
CA SER A 107 9.58 10.87 6.99
C SER A 107 10.87 10.99 7.79
N LYS A 108 11.20 9.98 8.60
CA LYS A 108 12.53 9.83 9.18
C LYS A 108 13.37 9.01 8.22
N LEU A 109 14.24 9.69 7.47
CA LEU A 109 15.13 9.10 6.47
C LEU A 109 16.33 8.41 7.11
N ALA A 110 16.77 8.91 8.28
CA ALA A 110 17.91 8.35 9.01
C ALA A 110 17.77 6.84 9.32
N ARG A 111 16.54 6.30 9.39
CA ARG A 111 16.32 4.85 9.57
C ARG A 111 16.92 4.00 8.43
N PHE A 112 17.04 4.55 7.23
CA PHE A 112 17.59 3.87 6.06
C PHE A 112 19.12 3.93 5.97
N ARG A 113 19.78 4.57 6.95
CA ARG A 113 21.24 4.59 7.09
C ARG A 113 21.77 3.17 7.30
N ASP A 114 21.18 2.45 8.24
CA ASP A 114 21.67 1.15 8.70
C ASP A 114 20.85 0.00 8.11
N GLU A 115 19.57 0.25 7.83
CA GLU A 115 18.65 -0.76 7.29
C GLU A 115 18.06 -0.27 5.96
N PRO A 116 18.67 -0.62 4.80
CA PRO A 116 18.18 -0.16 3.52
C PRO A 116 16.80 -0.73 3.20
N PHE A 117 16.04 -0.05 2.33
CA PHE A 117 14.73 -0.52 1.93
C PHE A 117 14.84 -1.77 1.04
N GLU A 118 14.68 -2.93 1.66
CA GLU A 118 14.92 -4.23 1.03
C GLU A 118 14.03 -4.56 -0.17
N HIS A 119 12.89 -3.86 -0.32
CA HIS A 119 11.92 -4.06 -1.41
C HIS A 119 12.10 -3.08 -2.56
N TYR A 120 13.16 -2.29 -2.55
CA TYR A 120 13.41 -1.25 -3.54
C TYR A 120 13.34 -1.79 -4.97
N ASP A 121 14.05 -2.89 -5.26
CA ASP A 121 14.07 -3.47 -6.61
C ASP A 121 12.69 -3.97 -7.05
N ALA A 122 11.96 -4.64 -6.15
CA ALA A 122 10.62 -5.15 -6.43
C ALA A 122 9.65 -3.99 -6.74
N MET A 123 9.71 -2.91 -5.96
CA MET A 123 8.90 -1.70 -6.16
C MET A 123 9.30 -0.93 -7.43
N ALA A 124 10.60 -0.81 -7.71
CA ALA A 124 11.12 -0.18 -8.92
C ALA A 124 10.62 -0.89 -10.18
N VAL A 125 10.49 -2.22 -10.16
CA VAL A 125 9.91 -2.99 -11.26
C VAL A 125 8.43 -2.67 -11.47
N VAL A 126 7.63 -2.53 -10.40
CA VAL A 126 6.22 -2.12 -10.53
C VAL A 126 6.12 -0.72 -11.14
N VAL A 127 6.99 0.20 -10.71
CA VAL A 127 7.09 1.56 -11.25
C VAL A 127 7.53 1.58 -12.71
N GLY A 128 8.50 0.77 -13.11
CA GLY A 128 8.91 0.64 -14.52
C GLY A 128 7.78 0.13 -15.41
N ASP A 129 7.04 -0.89 -14.93
CA ASP A 129 5.85 -1.44 -15.62
C ASP A 129 4.74 -0.40 -15.75
N ALA A 130 4.57 0.44 -14.72
CA ALA A 130 3.65 1.57 -14.68
C ALA A 130 3.89 2.56 -15.81
N LEU A 131 5.15 3.00 -15.94
CA LEU A 131 5.60 3.94 -16.96
C LEU A 131 5.49 3.34 -18.36
N ALA A 132 5.88 2.08 -18.54
CA ALA A 132 5.81 1.40 -19.84
C ALA A 132 4.37 1.15 -20.32
N THR A 133 3.43 0.93 -19.40
CA THR A 133 2.02 0.61 -19.72
C THR A 133 1.10 1.84 -19.55
N ALA A 134 1.67 3.03 -19.39
CA ALA A 134 1.00 4.32 -19.21
C ALA A 134 -0.12 4.34 -18.14
N GLY A 135 -0.16 3.40 -17.19
CA GLY A 135 -1.30 3.30 -16.28
C GLY A 135 -1.40 2.09 -15.36
N ALA A 136 -0.41 1.19 -15.28
CA ALA A 136 -0.38 0.24 -14.17
C ALA A 136 0.04 0.98 -12.91
N LEU A 137 -0.77 1.01 -11.84
CA LEU A 137 -0.45 1.68 -10.55
C LEU A 137 0.43 2.95 -10.63
N THR A 138 0.14 3.88 -11.55
CA THR A 138 0.90 5.12 -11.72
C THR A 138 0.51 6.11 -10.61
N GLY A 139 1.50 6.59 -9.86
CA GLY A 139 1.34 7.53 -8.75
C GLY A 139 2.69 8.08 -8.29
N ILE A 140 3.47 8.52 -9.27
CA ILE A 140 4.86 9.01 -9.14
C ILE A 140 4.89 10.55 -9.17
N ASP A 141 3.75 11.24 -9.31
CA ASP A 141 3.66 12.71 -9.08
C ASP A 141 3.86 13.13 -7.61
N ASP A 142 4.19 12.18 -6.72
CA ASP A 142 4.78 12.38 -5.38
C ASP A 142 6.22 11.82 -5.30
N VAL A 143 6.78 11.33 -6.41
CA VAL A 143 8.06 10.59 -6.47
C VAL A 143 9.26 11.50 -6.76
N PHE A 144 9.08 12.78 -7.13
CA PHE A 144 10.21 13.72 -7.25
C PHE A 144 9.95 15.19 -6.81
N GLY A 145 8.80 15.56 -6.25
CA GLY A 145 8.55 16.94 -5.81
C GLY A 145 7.28 17.07 -4.98
N GLY A 146 7.40 17.70 -3.81
CA GLY A 146 6.42 17.59 -2.72
C GLY A 146 5.11 18.36 -2.86
N ASP A 147 4.15 17.98 -2.03
CA ASP A 147 3.20 18.92 -1.45
C ASP A 147 3.12 18.71 0.07
N GLY A 148 3.71 19.68 0.77
CA GLY A 148 3.50 19.90 2.17
C GLY A 148 2.36 20.89 2.40
N GLY A 149 1.12 20.42 2.34
CA GLY A 149 0.05 20.88 3.22
C GLY A 149 -1.03 21.75 2.60
N VAL A 150 -2.29 21.34 2.80
CA VAL A 150 -3.21 22.14 3.61
C VAL A 150 -4.29 21.21 4.19
N LEU A 151 -4.31 21.10 5.51
CA LEU A 151 -5.56 20.88 6.24
C LEU A 151 -6.23 22.25 6.28
N GLY A 152 -7.32 22.39 5.52
CA GLY A 152 -8.14 23.59 5.49
C GLY A 152 -9.59 23.16 5.50
N GLU A 153 -10.28 23.51 6.57
CA GLU A 153 -11.62 23.10 6.99
C GLU A 153 -12.69 23.31 5.90
N ARG A 154 -13.66 22.39 5.86
CA ARG A 154 -14.96 22.63 5.22
C ARG A 154 -16.05 22.39 6.27
N PRO A 155 -16.63 23.44 6.88
CA PRO A 155 -17.89 23.31 7.58
C PRO A 155 -19.03 23.42 6.57
N GLY A 156 -20.09 22.63 6.75
CA GLY A 156 -21.38 22.87 6.10
C GLY A 156 -22.00 21.65 5.45
N ASP A 157 -23.03 21.17 6.14
CA ASP A 157 -24.32 20.71 5.62
C ASP A 157 -24.41 19.42 4.80
N GLY A 158 -25.03 18.42 5.44
CA GLY A 158 -26.45 18.19 5.16
C GLY A 158 -26.78 17.04 4.22
N ASN A 159 -27.49 16.07 4.80
CA ASN A 159 -28.61 15.32 4.24
C ASN A 159 -28.39 13.83 3.87
N ASP A 160 -28.93 13.02 4.77
CA ASP A 160 -29.73 11.79 4.62
C ASP A 160 -29.65 10.98 3.32
N GLY A 161 -29.29 9.72 3.51
CA GLY A 161 -29.42 8.62 2.56
C GLY A 161 -29.32 7.31 3.32
N ASP A 162 -30.43 6.94 3.96
CA ASP A 162 -30.75 5.61 4.47
C ASP A 162 -30.47 4.56 3.39
N ASP A 163 -29.54 3.64 3.63
CA ASP A 163 -29.49 2.33 2.97
C ASP A 163 -28.78 1.35 3.91
N ALA A 164 -29.58 0.78 4.82
CA ALA A 164 -29.18 -0.36 5.63
C ALA A 164 -29.07 -1.59 4.72
N GLU A 165 -27.85 -1.97 4.33
CA GLU A 165 -27.62 -3.30 3.75
C GLU A 165 -27.93 -4.39 4.81
N PRO A 166 -28.79 -5.38 4.50
CA PRO A 166 -29.21 -6.40 5.46
C PRO A 166 -28.10 -7.44 5.74
N PRO A 167 -28.09 -8.05 6.93
CA PRO A 167 -27.12 -9.06 7.31
C PRO A 167 -27.32 -10.35 6.50
N PHE A 168 -26.24 -10.80 5.85
CA PHE A 168 -25.91 -12.17 5.43
C PHE A 168 -27.11 -13.14 5.29
N ALA A 169 -27.60 -13.29 4.07
CA ALA A 169 -28.54 -14.36 3.72
C ALA A 169 -27.89 -15.75 3.91
N HIS A 170 -28.67 -16.61 4.53
CA HIS A 170 -28.43 -18.00 4.87
C HIS A 170 -27.89 -18.85 3.72
N ILE A 171 -26.88 -19.68 4.04
CA ILE A 171 -26.53 -20.87 3.28
C ILE A 171 -27.58 -21.93 3.64
N ASP A 172 -28.49 -22.21 2.71
CA ASP A 172 -29.35 -23.38 2.74
C ASP A 172 -28.68 -24.47 1.90
N GLU A 173 -28.22 -25.55 2.54
CA GLU A 173 -28.07 -26.84 1.88
C GLU A 173 -28.35 -27.95 2.90
N ILE A 174 -29.65 -28.18 3.12
CA ILE A 174 -30.20 -29.40 3.71
C ILE A 174 -29.95 -30.57 2.75
N ASN A 175 -29.00 -31.42 3.13
CA ASN A 175 -28.80 -32.73 2.53
C ASN A 175 -29.69 -33.74 3.26
N GLU A 176 -30.88 -33.99 2.73
CA GLU A 176 -31.73 -35.09 3.18
C GLU A 176 -31.78 -36.16 2.06
N ARG A 177 -31.15 -37.29 2.36
CA ARG A 177 -31.29 -38.55 1.62
C ARG A 177 -32.61 -39.19 2.04
N ASP A 178 -33.50 -39.50 1.09
CA ASP A 178 -34.21 -40.78 0.98
C ASP A 178 -35.14 -40.78 -0.25
N VAL A 179 -34.81 -41.57 -1.29
CA VAL A 179 -35.72 -42.44 -2.08
C VAL A 179 -34.89 -43.56 -2.67
#